data_AF-A0A8H9E1Z5-F1
#
_entry.id   AF-A0A8H9E1Z5-F1
#
_cell.length_a   1.000
_cell.length_b   1.000
_cell.length_c   1.000
_cell.angle_alpha   90.00
_cell.angle_beta   90.00
_cell.angle_gamma   90.00
#
_symmetry.space_group_name_H-M   'P 1'
#
loop_
_entity.id
_entity.type
_entity.pdbx_description
1 polymer ?
#
loop_
_entity_poly.entity_id
_entity_poly.type
_entity_poly.pdbx_seq_one_letter_code
_entity_poly.pdbx_strand_id
1 'polypeptide(L)'
;MSRYAPTPEVMAIGQINISGNVTPTTWWKHIQLPSGRPDATAIALLSEIVYWYRPTEVRDEHTGALLGYRKRFQGDKLQRSYQAFAEQFGFGKRETADALKRLRDAGFITLDLRTVEMLDGVKCSNILFVGINPQAIAAITTPSSVSPESNSNNAISDTAITLKRNTPQRHNGTGDTPNVDTNTEITTEITTE
;
A
#
# COMPACT_ATOMS: atom_id res chain seq x y z
N MET A 1 -23.04 9.50 -41.02
CA MET A 1 -22.61 9.96 -39.67
C MET A 1 -21.10 9.83 -39.56
N SER A 2 -20.40 10.75 -38.91
CA SER A 2 -18.95 10.62 -38.69
C SER A 2 -18.68 9.46 -37.73
N ARG A 3 -17.74 8.57 -38.08
CA ARG A 3 -17.30 7.44 -37.23
C ARG A 3 -16.61 7.87 -35.91
N TYR A 4 -16.42 9.17 -35.74
CA TYR A 4 -15.78 9.80 -34.58
C TYR A 4 -16.70 10.78 -33.84
N ALA A 5 -17.98 10.91 -34.24
CA ALA A 5 -18.93 11.73 -33.49
C ALA A 5 -19.24 11.03 -32.15
N PRO A 6 -18.97 11.66 -30.99
CA PRO A 6 -19.34 11.07 -29.70
C PRO A 6 -20.86 11.00 -29.58
N THR A 7 -21.35 9.97 -28.89
CA THR A 7 -22.79 9.84 -28.62
C THR A 7 -23.23 10.83 -27.53
N PRO A 8 -24.53 11.13 -27.38
CA PRO A 8 -25.04 11.97 -26.30
C PRO A 8 -24.60 11.50 -24.91
N GLU A 9 -24.51 10.18 -24.70
CA GLU A 9 -24.06 9.56 -23.45
C GLU A 9 -22.58 9.83 -23.18
N VAL A 10 -21.72 9.72 -24.20
CA VAL A 10 -20.28 10.06 -24.09
C VAL A 10 -20.11 11.54 -23.73
N MET A 11 -20.89 12.42 -24.36
CA MET A 11 -20.88 13.86 -24.06
C MET A 11 -21.37 14.14 -22.63
N ALA A 12 -22.43 13.46 -22.18
CA ALA A 12 -22.99 13.61 -20.83
C ALA A 12 -22.02 13.14 -19.75
N ILE A 13 -21.38 11.97 -19.92
CA ILE A 13 -20.32 11.49 -19.01
C ILE A 13 -19.16 12.49 -18.95
N GLY A 14 -18.79 13.10 -20.09
CA GLY A 14 -17.76 14.13 -20.17
C GLY A 14 -18.07 15.43 -19.41
N GLN A 15 -19.32 15.67 -19.00
CA GLN A 15 -19.69 16.81 -18.14
C GLN A 15 -19.65 16.48 -16.64
N ILE A 16 -19.46 15.21 -16.26
CA ILE A 16 -19.43 14.79 -14.85
C ILE A 16 -18.02 15.00 -14.29
N ASN A 17 -17.91 15.73 -13.19
CA ASN A 17 -16.66 15.89 -12.43
C ASN A 17 -16.31 14.60 -11.66
N ILE A 18 -15.91 13.56 -12.39
CA ILE A 18 -15.43 12.30 -11.81
C ILE A 18 -14.07 12.55 -11.17
N SER A 19 -13.97 12.26 -9.88
CA SER A 19 -12.73 12.30 -9.10
C SER A 19 -12.49 10.97 -8.40
N GLY A 20 -11.22 10.64 -8.16
CA GLY A 20 -10.83 9.38 -7.55
C GLY A 20 -9.38 9.01 -7.83
N ASN A 21 -8.96 7.86 -7.32
CA ASN A 21 -7.61 7.35 -7.49
C ASN A 21 -7.47 6.63 -8.84
N VAL A 22 -6.33 6.81 -9.51
CA VAL A 22 -6.04 6.16 -10.79
C VAL A 22 -5.30 4.86 -10.54
N THR A 23 -5.94 3.74 -10.85
CA THR A 23 -5.37 2.39 -10.70
C THR A 23 -5.01 1.81 -12.08
N PRO A 24 -3.71 1.68 -12.42
CA PRO A 24 -3.28 1.03 -13.66
C PRO A 24 -3.75 -0.43 -13.75
N THR A 25 -4.29 -0.82 -14.91
CA THR A 25 -4.79 -2.20 -15.14
C THR A 25 -3.68 -3.25 -15.01
N THR A 26 -2.43 -2.87 -15.25
CA THR A 26 -1.25 -3.74 -15.08
C THR A 26 -1.09 -4.22 -13.65
N TRP A 27 -1.44 -3.42 -12.64
CA TRP A 27 -1.30 -3.80 -11.23
C TRP A 27 -2.09 -5.05 -10.88
N TRP A 28 -3.24 -5.29 -11.52
CA TRP A 28 -4.04 -6.50 -11.35
C TRP A 28 -3.31 -7.77 -11.78
N LYS A 29 -2.29 -7.66 -12.64
CA LYS A 29 -1.42 -8.78 -13.03
C LYS A 29 -0.20 -8.94 -12.10
N HIS A 30 0.29 -7.87 -11.49
CA HIS A 30 1.52 -7.90 -10.68
C HIS A 30 1.27 -8.04 -9.17
N ILE A 31 0.13 -7.55 -8.67
CA ILE A 31 -0.21 -7.57 -7.25
C ILE A 31 -1.25 -8.68 -7.02
N GLN A 32 -0.75 -9.86 -6.65
CA GLN A 32 -1.54 -11.08 -6.52
C GLN A 32 -1.45 -11.69 -5.11
N LEU A 33 -2.49 -12.42 -4.73
CA LEU A 33 -2.49 -13.34 -3.61
C LEU A 33 -1.62 -14.57 -3.91
N PRO A 34 -1.18 -15.35 -2.90
CA PRO A 34 -0.49 -16.63 -3.11
C PRO A 34 -1.27 -17.68 -3.94
N SER A 35 -2.56 -17.44 -4.19
CA SER A 35 -3.43 -18.24 -5.07
C SER A 35 -3.34 -17.85 -6.55
N GLY A 36 -2.52 -16.86 -6.92
CA GLY A 36 -2.44 -16.32 -8.27
C GLY A 36 -3.61 -15.40 -8.66
N ARG A 37 -4.56 -15.15 -7.75
CA ARG A 37 -5.67 -14.22 -7.98
C ARG A 37 -5.23 -12.78 -7.68
N PRO A 38 -5.69 -11.77 -8.45
CA PRO A 38 -5.42 -10.36 -8.14
C PRO A 38 -5.87 -9.97 -6.73
N ASP A 39 -5.08 -9.13 -6.08
CA ASP A 39 -5.30 -8.68 -4.71
C ASP A 39 -5.97 -7.30 -4.68
N ALA A 40 -7.28 -7.28 -4.90
CA ALA A 40 -8.08 -6.06 -5.02
C ALA A 40 -7.89 -5.09 -3.83
N THR A 41 -7.81 -5.62 -2.60
CA THR A 41 -7.65 -4.84 -1.37
C THR A 41 -6.31 -4.10 -1.36
N ALA A 42 -5.20 -4.77 -1.66
CA ALA A 42 -3.90 -4.11 -1.75
C ALA A 42 -3.80 -3.16 -2.94
N ILE A 43 -4.41 -3.50 -4.09
CA ILE A 43 -4.45 -2.62 -5.27
C ILE A 43 -5.17 -1.30 -4.95
N ALA A 44 -6.31 -1.35 -4.25
CA ALA A 44 -7.05 -0.17 -3.81
C ALA A 44 -6.23 0.69 -2.81
N LEU A 45 -5.64 0.05 -1.80
CA LEU A 45 -4.82 0.71 -0.79
C LEU A 45 -3.54 1.34 -1.39
N LEU A 46 -2.91 0.68 -2.35
CA LEU A 46 -1.75 1.21 -3.06
C LEU A 46 -2.13 2.43 -3.93
N SER A 47 -3.31 2.40 -4.54
CA SER A 47 -3.84 3.51 -5.35
C SER A 47 -4.08 4.77 -4.50
N GLU A 48 -4.61 4.60 -3.28
CA GLU A 48 -4.71 5.66 -2.27
C GLU A 48 -3.33 6.21 -1.88
N ILE A 49 -2.38 5.33 -1.55
CA ILE A 49 -1.02 5.76 -1.16
C ILE A 49 -0.35 6.53 -2.31
N VAL A 50 -0.44 6.04 -3.55
CA VAL A 50 0.07 6.74 -4.74
C VAL A 50 -0.58 8.11 -4.92
N TYR A 51 -1.88 8.26 -4.67
CA TYR A 51 -2.57 9.54 -4.72
C TYR A 51 -1.98 10.55 -3.72
N TRP A 52 -1.72 10.17 -2.47
CA TRP A 52 -1.09 11.04 -1.46
C TRP A 52 0.34 11.46 -1.82
N TYR A 53 1.10 10.57 -2.48
CA TYR A 53 2.45 10.86 -2.95
C TYR A 53 2.50 11.60 -4.30
N ARG A 54 1.37 11.77 -5.00
CA ARG A 54 1.33 12.49 -6.28
C ARG A 54 1.57 14.00 -6.04
N PRO A 55 2.62 14.60 -6.66
CA PRO A 55 2.87 16.04 -6.55
C PRO A 55 1.65 16.85 -6.94
N THR A 56 1.33 17.87 -6.14
CA THR A 56 0.29 18.85 -6.45
C THR A 56 0.97 20.11 -6.95
N GLU A 57 0.65 20.52 -8.17
CA GLU A 57 1.10 21.80 -8.72
C GLU A 57 0.61 22.95 -7.83
N VAL A 58 1.53 23.85 -7.48
CA VAL A 58 1.23 25.16 -6.90
C VAL A 58 1.33 26.15 -8.03
N ARG A 59 0.24 26.87 -8.31
CA ARG A 59 0.19 27.91 -9.33
C ARG A 59 -0.08 29.25 -8.67
N ASP A 60 0.47 30.30 -9.27
CA ASP A 60 0.22 31.67 -8.88
C ASP A 60 -1.25 32.03 -9.13
N GLU A 61 -1.92 32.59 -8.12
CA GLU A 61 -3.37 32.82 -8.17
C GLU A 61 -3.77 33.93 -9.16
N HIS A 62 -2.86 34.82 -9.52
CA HIS A 62 -3.14 35.98 -10.37
C HIS A 62 -2.70 35.77 -11.83
N THR A 63 -1.58 35.05 -12.04
CA THR A 63 -0.97 34.81 -13.36
C THR A 63 -1.16 33.38 -13.87
N GLY A 64 -1.56 32.44 -13.02
CA GLY A 64 -1.67 31.02 -13.35
C GLY A 64 -0.32 30.30 -13.58
N ALA A 65 0.81 30.99 -13.40
CA ALA A 65 2.14 30.45 -13.61
C ALA A 65 2.46 29.33 -12.59
N LEU A 66 3.20 28.30 -13.01
CA LEU A 66 3.63 27.22 -12.13
C LEU A 66 4.72 27.74 -11.16
N LEU A 67 4.38 27.88 -9.88
CA LEU A 67 5.31 28.27 -8.81
C LEU A 67 6.11 27.09 -8.26
N GLY A 68 5.60 25.86 -8.41
CA GLY A 68 6.31 24.65 -8.03
C GLY A 68 5.37 23.49 -7.68
N TYR A 69 5.83 22.61 -6.80
CA TYR A 69 5.09 21.41 -6.38
C TYR A 69 5.04 21.29 -4.85
N ARG A 70 3.91 20.81 -4.34
CA ARG A 70 3.74 20.43 -2.92
C ARG A 70 3.27 18.99 -2.77
N LYS A 71 3.69 18.36 -1.67
CA LYS A 71 3.13 17.09 -1.15
C LYS A 71 1.74 17.33 -0.55
N ARG A 72 0.96 16.26 -0.38
CA ARG A 72 -0.42 16.32 0.17
C ARG A 72 -0.50 16.07 1.69
N PHE A 73 0.58 15.58 2.30
CA PHE A 73 0.65 15.24 3.73
C PHE A 73 1.79 15.98 4.45
N GLN A 74 1.74 16.03 5.78
CA GLN A 74 2.79 16.61 6.62
C GLN A 74 3.84 15.56 7.00
N GLY A 75 5.07 16.00 7.31
CA GLY A 75 6.19 15.09 7.62
C GLY A 75 6.84 14.43 6.39
N ASP A 76 7.75 13.49 6.61
CA ASP A 76 8.51 12.77 5.57
C ASP A 76 7.71 11.66 4.87
N LYS A 77 6.78 11.03 5.60
CA LYS A 77 5.95 9.91 5.12
C LYS A 77 4.47 10.15 5.46
N LEU A 78 3.58 9.49 4.72
CA LEU A 78 2.13 9.55 4.94
C LEU A 78 1.77 8.97 6.32
N GLN A 79 1.44 9.83 7.28
CA GLN A 79 0.88 9.43 8.57
C GLN A 79 -0.60 9.04 8.40
N ARG A 80 -0.94 7.76 8.52
CA ARG A 80 -2.34 7.29 8.48
C ARG A 80 -2.49 5.94 9.17
N SER A 81 -3.53 5.78 9.99
CA SER A 81 -3.76 4.55 10.76
C SER A 81 -4.37 3.44 9.89
N TYR A 82 -4.18 2.17 10.28
CA TYR A 82 -4.85 1.01 9.66
C TYR A 82 -6.38 1.17 9.63
N GLN A 83 -6.96 1.79 10.66
CA GLN A 83 -8.40 2.04 10.74
C GLN A 83 -8.86 3.05 9.68
N ALA A 84 -8.15 4.17 9.53
CA ALA A 84 -8.47 5.21 8.55
C ALA A 84 -8.21 4.77 7.09
N PHE A 85 -7.46 3.68 6.86
CA PHE A 85 -7.37 3.00 5.56
C PHE A 85 -8.54 2.04 5.33
N ALA A 86 -8.97 1.32 6.37
CA ALA A 86 -10.09 0.38 6.29
C ALA A 86 -11.41 1.11 6.01
N GLU A 87 -11.67 2.19 6.75
CA GLU A 87 -12.88 3.03 6.61
C GLU A 87 -13.00 3.70 5.24
N GLN A 88 -11.87 4.06 4.61
CA GLN A 88 -11.84 4.69 3.28
C GLN A 88 -12.51 3.84 2.19
N PHE A 89 -12.46 2.52 2.32
CA PHE A 89 -12.93 1.55 1.31
C PHE A 89 -13.96 0.55 1.85
N GLY A 90 -14.32 0.62 3.13
CA GLY A 90 -15.22 -0.32 3.78
C GLY A 90 -14.61 -1.72 4.03
N PHE A 91 -13.28 -1.84 4.03
CA PHE A 91 -12.59 -3.11 4.27
C PHE A 91 -12.54 -3.50 5.75
N GLY A 92 -12.25 -4.76 6.04
CA GLY A 92 -11.95 -5.18 7.40
C GLY A 92 -10.63 -4.55 7.90
N LYS A 93 -10.55 -4.15 9.18
CA LYS A 93 -9.30 -3.65 9.79
C LYS A 93 -8.14 -4.66 9.65
N ARG A 94 -8.42 -5.94 9.90
CA ARG A 94 -7.45 -7.03 9.73
C ARG A 94 -7.06 -7.22 8.28
N GLU A 95 -8.04 -7.25 7.38
CA GLU A 95 -7.85 -7.38 5.93
C GLU A 95 -6.93 -6.27 5.39
N THR A 96 -7.18 -5.02 5.83
CA THR A 96 -6.38 -3.83 5.50
C THR A 96 -4.95 -3.95 6.01
N ALA A 97 -4.75 -4.40 7.26
CA ALA A 97 -3.41 -4.62 7.81
C ALA A 97 -2.66 -5.75 7.10
N ASP A 98 -3.32 -6.87 6.81
CA ASP A 98 -2.77 -8.00 6.06
C ASP A 98 -2.46 -7.61 4.60
N ALA A 99 -3.23 -6.71 3.97
CA ALA A 99 -2.96 -6.16 2.64
C ALA A 99 -1.77 -5.18 2.63
N LEU A 100 -1.72 -4.22 3.55
CA LEU A 100 -0.57 -3.30 3.70
C LEU A 100 0.72 -4.07 4.00
N LYS A 101 0.66 -5.11 4.85
CA LYS A 101 1.79 -6.00 5.10
C LYS A 101 2.28 -6.66 3.82
N ARG A 102 1.39 -7.15 2.96
CA ARG A 102 1.75 -7.81 1.69
C ARG A 102 2.33 -6.81 0.67
N LEU A 103 1.83 -5.57 0.62
CA LEU A 103 2.47 -4.50 -0.18
C LEU A 103 3.88 -4.17 0.30
N ARG A 104 4.11 -4.14 1.62
CA ARG A 104 5.42 -3.94 2.22
C ARG A 104 6.36 -5.09 1.90
N ASP A 105 5.89 -6.33 2.09
CA ASP A 105 6.69 -7.54 1.86
C ASP A 105 7.03 -7.74 0.37
N ALA A 106 6.20 -7.19 -0.53
CA ALA A 106 6.49 -7.09 -1.96
C ALA A 106 7.38 -5.88 -2.36
N GLY A 107 7.79 -5.03 -1.41
CA GLY A 107 8.71 -3.91 -1.63
C GLY A 107 8.09 -2.63 -2.23
N PHE A 108 6.77 -2.54 -2.35
CA PHE A 108 6.08 -1.36 -2.89
C PHE A 108 6.01 -0.19 -1.90
N ILE A 109 5.94 -0.48 -0.59
CA ILE A 109 5.78 0.50 0.49
C ILE A 109 6.66 0.17 1.70
N THR A 110 6.88 1.13 2.59
CA THR A 110 7.40 0.87 3.95
C THR A 110 6.33 1.17 4.99
N LEU A 111 6.33 0.43 6.09
CA LEU A 111 5.43 0.65 7.23
C LEU A 111 6.30 0.90 8.46
N ASP A 112 6.43 2.16 8.86
CA ASP A 112 7.19 2.55 10.05
C ASP A 112 6.20 2.80 11.20
N LEU A 113 6.43 2.21 12.37
CA LEU A 113 5.72 2.59 13.61
C LEU A 113 6.62 3.56 14.38
N ARG A 114 6.12 4.76 14.67
CA ARG A 114 6.87 5.82 15.35
C ARG A 114 6.12 6.31 16.58
N THR A 115 6.87 6.82 17.55
CA THR A 115 6.31 7.63 18.64
C THR A 115 6.42 9.09 18.25
N VAL A 116 5.32 9.83 18.37
CA VAL A 116 5.26 11.27 18.13
C VAL A 116 4.84 11.97 19.41
N GLU A 117 5.53 13.05 19.73
CA GLU A 117 5.18 13.96 20.83
C GLU A 117 4.30 15.07 20.27
N MET A 118 3.09 15.22 20.85
CA MET A 118 2.14 16.26 20.49
C MET A 118 2.53 17.60 21.17
N LEU A 119 1.91 18.70 20.72
CA LEU A 119 2.21 20.07 21.21
C LEU A 119 1.89 20.28 22.70
N ASP A 120 1.06 19.41 23.28
CA ASP A 120 0.71 19.35 24.70
C ASP A 120 1.67 18.46 25.52
N GLY A 121 2.72 17.91 24.91
CA GLY A 121 3.66 16.97 25.52
C GLY A 121 3.18 15.51 25.56
N VAL A 122 1.98 15.21 25.05
CA VAL A 122 1.46 13.84 25.04
C VAL A 122 2.20 12.99 24.01
N LYS A 123 2.76 11.86 24.45
CA LYS A 123 3.50 10.92 23.60
C LYS A 123 2.59 9.83 23.05
N CYS A 124 2.21 9.96 21.79
CA CYS A 124 1.47 8.95 21.06
C CYS A 124 2.42 7.94 20.41
N SER A 125 2.49 6.74 20.97
CA SER A 125 3.28 5.62 20.44
C SER A 125 2.56 4.90 19.28
N ASN A 126 3.32 4.10 18.51
CA ASN A 126 2.80 3.21 17.47
C ASN A 126 1.96 3.91 16.36
N ILE A 127 2.28 5.17 16.05
CA ILE A 127 1.69 5.86 14.90
C ILE A 127 2.29 5.28 13.62
N LEU A 128 1.41 4.89 12.68
CA LEU A 128 1.81 4.34 11.39
C LEU A 128 2.16 5.45 10.38
N PHE A 129 3.37 5.36 9.84
CA PHE A 129 3.89 6.16 8.73
C PHE A 129 4.15 5.26 7.53
N VAL A 130 3.53 5.57 6.39
CA VAL A 130 3.60 4.78 5.16
C VAL A 130 4.52 5.46 4.15
N GLY A 131 5.66 4.83 3.85
CA GLY A 131 6.57 5.19 2.77
C GLY A 131 6.17 4.55 1.45
N ILE A 132 6.56 5.12 0.30
CA ILE A 132 6.39 4.50 -1.02
C ILE A 132 7.75 4.27 -1.69
N ASN A 133 7.85 3.25 -2.55
CA ASN A 133 9.02 2.98 -3.39
C ASN A 133 8.71 3.29 -4.87
N PRO A 134 9.02 4.50 -5.38
CA PRO A 134 8.63 4.90 -6.74
C PRO A 134 9.15 3.98 -7.85
N GLN A 135 10.33 3.36 -7.66
CA GLN A 135 10.93 2.47 -8.65
C GLN A 135 10.13 1.16 -8.78
N ALA A 136 9.72 0.57 -7.66
CA ALA A 136 8.87 -0.61 -7.67
C ALA A 136 7.48 -0.34 -8.28
N ILE A 137 6.91 0.85 -8.05
CA ILE A 137 5.64 1.25 -8.69
C ILE A 137 5.83 1.44 -10.20
N ALA A 138 6.89 2.12 -10.64
CA ALA A 138 7.17 2.36 -12.05
C ALA A 138 7.29 1.04 -12.83
N ALA A 139 7.98 0.05 -12.26
CA ALA A 139 8.21 -1.27 -12.84
C ALA A 139 6.94 -2.08 -13.10
N ILE A 140 5.88 -1.89 -12.32
CA ILE A 140 4.57 -2.56 -12.52
C ILE A 140 3.53 -1.69 -13.24
N THR A 141 3.84 -0.42 -13.49
CA THR A 141 2.90 0.56 -14.09
C THR A 141 3.17 0.78 -15.58
N THR A 142 4.43 0.85 -15.97
CA THR A 142 4.80 1.10 -17.37
C THR A 142 4.81 -0.23 -18.12
N PRO A 143 4.09 -0.37 -19.25
CA PRO A 143 4.26 -1.54 -20.09
C PRO A 143 5.69 -1.53 -20.65
N SER A 144 6.44 -2.61 -20.45
CA SER A 144 7.81 -2.76 -20.95
C SER A 144 7.84 -2.78 -22.49
N SER A 145 7.82 -1.61 -23.11
CA SER A 145 7.99 -1.41 -24.56
C SER A 145 9.45 -1.10 -24.89
N VAL A 146 10.35 -1.94 -24.39
CA VAL A 146 11.77 -2.00 -24.73
C VAL A 146 12.24 -3.44 -24.58
N SER A 147 12.28 -4.17 -25.69
CA SER A 147 13.16 -5.33 -25.84
C SER A 147 14.57 -4.81 -26.12
N PRO A 148 15.57 -5.04 -25.26
CA PRO A 148 16.97 -4.80 -25.60
C PRO A 148 17.51 -6.00 -26.39
N GLU A 149 17.12 -6.11 -27.65
CA GLU A 149 17.93 -6.81 -28.66
C GLU A 149 18.93 -5.78 -29.22
N SER A 150 20.26 -5.98 -29.22
CA SER A 150 21.10 -7.09 -28.77
C SER A 150 22.47 -6.50 -28.29
N ASN A 151 23.54 -7.21 -27.91
CA ASN A 151 23.85 -8.63 -28.05
C ASN A 151 24.96 -9.06 -27.05
N SER A 152 24.77 -10.14 -26.28
CA SER A 152 25.86 -11.03 -25.86
C SER A 152 25.33 -12.38 -25.36
N ASN A 153 26.07 -13.45 -25.65
CA ASN A 153 25.59 -14.83 -25.56
C ASN A 153 25.80 -15.49 -24.18
N ASN A 154 24.99 -16.54 -23.92
CA ASN A 154 25.10 -17.54 -22.84
C ASN A 154 24.81 -17.00 -21.42
N ALA A 155 23.87 -17.55 -20.62
CA ALA A 155 23.48 -18.95 -20.50
C ALA A 155 22.06 -19.13 -19.91
N ILE A 156 21.49 -20.33 -20.10
CA ILE A 156 20.16 -20.73 -19.65
C ILE A 156 20.08 -20.81 -18.12
N SER A 157 19.03 -20.24 -17.53
CA SER A 157 18.46 -20.65 -16.24
C SER A 157 17.06 -20.07 -16.08
N ASP A 158 16.04 -20.81 -16.52
CA ASP A 158 14.67 -20.55 -16.09
C ASP A 158 14.58 -20.70 -14.57
N THR A 159 14.22 -19.64 -13.87
CA THR A 159 13.85 -19.73 -12.45
C THR A 159 12.75 -18.75 -12.15
N ALA A 160 11.50 -19.22 -12.25
CA ALA A 160 10.36 -18.56 -11.65
C ALA A 160 10.65 -18.33 -10.17
N ILE A 161 10.50 -17.08 -9.68
CA ILE A 161 10.70 -16.72 -8.28
C ILE A 161 9.60 -17.37 -7.45
N THR A 162 9.84 -18.62 -7.07
CA THR A 162 8.99 -19.39 -6.18
C THR A 162 9.22 -18.84 -4.77
N LEU A 163 8.20 -18.24 -4.15
CA LEU A 163 8.27 -17.88 -2.73
C LEU A 163 8.55 -19.14 -1.92
N LYS A 164 9.80 -19.29 -1.45
CA LYS A 164 10.18 -20.42 -0.60
C LYS A 164 9.45 -20.29 0.74
N ARG A 165 8.45 -21.14 0.91
CA ARG A 165 7.75 -21.37 2.16
C ARG A 165 8.71 -22.06 3.13
N ASN A 166 9.25 -21.31 4.09
CA ASN A 166 9.94 -21.90 5.23
C ASN A 166 8.89 -22.55 6.15
N THR A 167 8.54 -23.81 5.85
CA THR A 167 7.76 -24.67 6.76
C THR A 167 8.74 -25.54 7.55
N PRO A 168 8.85 -25.37 8.89
CA PRO A 168 9.57 -26.33 9.72
C PRO A 168 8.87 -27.69 9.66
N GLN A 169 9.62 -28.70 9.26
CA GLN A 169 9.15 -30.07 9.16
C GLN A 169 9.03 -30.66 10.58
N ARG A 170 7.79 -30.85 11.07
CA ARG A 170 7.56 -31.51 12.36
C ARG A 170 7.99 -32.97 12.26
N HIS A 171 9.10 -33.33 12.90
CA HIS A 171 9.38 -34.71 13.25
C HIS A 171 8.43 -35.16 14.36
N ASN A 172 7.81 -36.32 14.19
CA ASN A 172 7.16 -37.02 15.30
C ASN A 172 8.26 -37.57 16.21
N GLY A 173 8.34 -37.01 17.41
CA GLY A 173 9.22 -37.47 18.49
C GLY A 173 8.47 -37.38 19.81
N THR A 174 8.32 -38.51 20.50
CA THR A 174 7.68 -38.63 21.81
C THR A 174 8.61 -38.08 22.90
N GLY A 175 8.09 -37.31 23.86
CA GLY A 175 8.83 -36.94 25.07
C GLY A 175 8.46 -35.57 25.65
N ASP A 176 7.94 -35.61 26.89
CA ASP A 176 8.04 -34.62 27.96
C ASP A 176 7.58 -33.16 27.73
N THR A 177 6.42 -32.86 28.31
CA THR A 177 5.90 -31.51 28.59
C THR A 177 6.59 -30.87 29.81
N PRO A 178 7.13 -29.65 29.69
CA PRO A 178 7.31 -28.76 30.82
C PRO A 178 6.01 -28.00 31.11
N ASN A 179 5.59 -27.98 32.37
CA ASN A 179 4.46 -27.15 32.82
C ASN A 179 4.82 -25.66 32.70
N VAL A 180 3.88 -24.83 32.23
CA VAL A 180 4.03 -23.36 32.20
C VAL A 180 2.81 -22.74 32.88
N ASP A 181 2.96 -22.49 34.18
CA ASP A 181 1.93 -21.87 34.99
C ASP A 181 1.69 -20.42 34.57
N THR A 182 0.43 -20.07 34.35
CA THR A 182 0.01 -18.74 33.89
C THR A 182 -0.25 -17.83 35.10
N ASN A 183 0.66 -16.90 35.36
CA ASN A 183 0.51 -15.90 36.43
C ASN A 183 0.41 -14.49 35.85
N THR A 184 -0.82 -13.98 35.75
CA THR A 184 -1.11 -12.55 35.70
C THR A 184 -2.34 -12.30 36.57
N GLU A 185 -2.09 -12.00 37.85
CA GLU A 185 -3.14 -11.52 38.75
C GLU A 185 -3.59 -10.11 38.35
N ILE A 186 -4.87 -9.82 38.56
CA ILE A 186 -5.49 -8.53 38.26
C ILE A 186 -5.76 -7.83 39.60
N THR A 187 -4.88 -6.92 40.01
CA THR A 187 -5.09 -6.14 41.23
C THR A 187 -5.92 -4.89 40.91
N THR A 188 -7.16 -4.88 41.38
CA THR A 188 -8.03 -3.70 41.38
C THR A 188 -7.98 -3.08 42.77
N GLU A 189 -7.23 -1.99 42.95
CA GLU A 189 -7.39 -1.15 44.14
C GLU A 189 -8.53 -0.15 43.92
N ILE A 190 -9.60 -0.34 44.68
CA ILE A 190 -10.64 0.66 44.91
C ILE A 190 -10.33 1.37 46.23
N THR A 191 -10.13 2.68 46.18
CA THR A 191 -10.03 3.52 47.38
C THR A 191 -11.21 4.49 47.39
N THR A 192 -12.00 4.39 48.45
CA THR A 192 -13.10 5.31 48.78
C THR A 192 -12.66 6.18 49.93
N GLU A 193 -12.71 7.50 49.77
CA GLU A 193 -13.18 8.49 50.76
C GLU A 193 -13.93 9.61 50.02
#